data_AF-A0A959RUS1-F1
#
_entry.id   AF-A0A959RUS1-F1
#
_cell.length_a   1.000
_cell.length_b   1.000
_cell.length_c   1.000
_cell.angle_alpha   90.00
_cell.angle_beta   90.00
_cell.angle_gamma   90.00
#
_symmetry.space_group_name_H-M   'P 1'
#
loop_
_entity.id
_entity.type
_entity.pdbx_description
1 polymer ?
#
loop_
_entity_poly.entity_id
_entity_poly.type
_entity_poly.pdbx_seq_one_letter_code
_entity_poly.pdbx_strand_id
1 'polypeptide(L)'
;EPVEELVLRLRYSSYIDEMLLAKEKDGKVYVPLLDIISKLKIPFEENLDSKEISIQSLSNSKLKNAINFNTKELVSNQTKNSFTDKDFISDEFDYYVNSEVIGKLLEGNLEADLRQMSIKFNSANQLPIVARLVNEKKLFNDKNAYVENEYPLLYDRRRNNLSGGFLDYSLTGNYVENENPFYSFNFGLGGELFGGDAQIFSQHSLFQNKFIYNQTEYRWRYAFLNNKDISSISLGNNNIFGLQSYNFRGINITNQPLESRRFYGKHKIEEKTNPFWKVEVLQNNNLIDIVQADENGNYNFNIPFTYGTTLIELHQYGPNGEHTQQRKMYQIPVNQIPEGEYEYSANFGRLITISENLFQASGAYGFNDWCTSEIGTDVFTNDFSNSSIYSKTSTRFFDGYVTNLTLAPNAFYELEVNSIFSDLASFNLGSKIYETNPKFNPTNIKNEFDGNLFIPFSISESLFSL
;
A
#
# COMPACT_ATOMS: atom_id res chain seq x y z
N GLU A 1 8.22 59.68 -10.75
CA GLU A 1 6.92 59.70 -10.04
C GLU A 1 7.13 59.48 -8.53
N PRO A 2 6.14 59.79 -7.66
CA PRO A 2 6.23 59.40 -6.25
C PRO A 2 6.36 57.88 -6.13
N VAL A 3 7.02 57.40 -5.07
CA VAL A 3 7.10 55.97 -4.78
C VAL A 3 5.78 55.54 -4.16
N GLU A 4 5.10 54.58 -4.78
CA GLU A 4 3.85 54.02 -4.27
C GLU A 4 4.10 52.66 -3.62
N GLU A 5 3.45 52.39 -2.49
CA GLU A 5 3.49 51.08 -1.84
C GLU A 5 2.39 50.16 -2.38
N LEU A 6 2.75 48.91 -2.65
CA LEU A 6 1.86 47.90 -3.21
C LEU A 6 1.93 46.63 -2.37
N VAL A 7 0.81 45.97 -2.18
CA VAL A 7 0.79 44.60 -1.62
C VAL A 7 0.66 43.61 -2.78
N LEU A 8 1.72 42.87 -3.05
CA LEU A 8 1.77 41.85 -4.09
C LEU A 8 1.70 40.44 -3.49
N ARG A 9 1.08 39.54 -4.24
CA ARG A 9 1.02 38.12 -3.92
C ARG A 9 2.20 37.38 -4.57
N LEU A 10 3.18 36.99 -3.77
CA LEU A 10 4.32 36.17 -4.21
C LEU A 10 3.85 34.75 -4.51
N ARG A 11 4.06 34.32 -5.76
CA ARG A 11 3.74 32.97 -6.21
C ARG A 11 4.97 32.27 -6.76
N TYR A 12 5.19 31.05 -6.28
CA TYR A 12 6.14 30.11 -6.88
C TYR A 12 5.50 28.73 -6.96
N SER A 13 5.26 28.27 -8.19
CA SER A 13 4.56 27.00 -8.47
C SER A 13 3.21 26.93 -7.71
N SER A 14 2.77 25.73 -7.32
CA SER A 14 1.60 25.50 -6.46
C SER A 14 1.94 25.45 -4.96
N TYR A 15 3.19 25.78 -4.58
CA TYR A 15 3.73 25.53 -3.24
C TYR A 15 3.90 26.78 -2.38
N ILE A 16 4.05 27.97 -2.98
CA ILE A 16 4.24 29.23 -2.25
C ILE A 16 3.18 30.23 -2.72
N ASP A 17 2.42 30.75 -1.76
CA ASP A 17 1.44 31.82 -1.94
C ASP A 17 1.47 32.73 -0.70
N GLU A 18 2.26 33.80 -0.74
CA GLU A 18 2.46 34.72 0.38
C GLU A 18 2.26 36.19 -0.03
N MET A 19 1.95 37.06 0.94
CA MET A 19 1.90 38.51 0.70
C MET A 19 3.31 39.11 0.82
N LEU A 20 3.60 40.11 0.00
CA LEU A 20 4.87 40.84 -0.03
C LEU A 20 4.58 42.33 -0.26
N LEU A 21 5.16 43.19 0.57
CA LEU A 21 5.03 44.64 0.42
C LEU A 21 6.09 45.13 -0.57
N ALA A 22 5.68 45.49 -1.77
CA ALA A 22 6.53 46.02 -2.83
C ALA A 22 6.39 47.54 -2.96
N LYS A 23 7.29 48.16 -3.72
CA LYS A 23 7.22 49.57 -4.10
C LYS A 23 7.18 49.69 -5.61
N GLU A 24 6.43 50.66 -6.12
CA GLU A 24 6.37 50.99 -7.54
C GLU A 24 6.92 52.39 -7.76
N LYS A 25 7.73 52.53 -8.81
CA LYS A 25 8.27 53.81 -9.24
C LYS A 25 8.59 53.76 -10.73
N ASP A 26 8.08 54.72 -11.49
CA ASP A 26 8.37 54.91 -12.91
C ASP A 26 8.09 53.65 -13.76
N GLY A 27 7.01 52.92 -13.46
CA GLY A 27 6.59 51.69 -14.14
C GLY A 27 7.36 50.43 -13.71
N LYS A 28 8.24 50.54 -12.70
CA LYS A 28 9.11 49.45 -12.22
C LYS A 28 8.71 49.02 -10.82
N VAL A 29 8.75 47.71 -10.58
CA VAL A 29 8.44 47.09 -9.29
C VAL A 29 9.74 46.77 -8.54
N TYR A 30 9.80 47.24 -7.31
CA TYR A 30 10.89 47.03 -6.37
C TYR A 30 10.41 46.18 -5.20
N VAL A 31 11.16 45.15 -4.87
CA VAL A 31 10.77 44.11 -3.91
C VAL A 31 11.80 44.07 -2.79
N PRO A 32 11.37 43.98 -1.51
CA PRO A 32 12.27 43.78 -0.38
C PRO A 32 13.07 42.49 -0.56
N LEU A 33 14.40 42.64 -0.66
CA LEU A 33 15.30 41.56 -1.01
C LEU A 33 15.38 40.49 0.08
N LEU A 34 15.53 40.89 1.35
CA LEU A 34 15.61 39.95 2.45
C LEU A 34 14.27 39.24 2.65
N ASP A 35 13.16 39.96 2.54
CA ASP A 35 11.82 39.37 2.65
C ASP A 35 11.57 38.31 1.57
N ILE A 36 11.85 38.61 0.28
CA ILE A 36 11.62 37.61 -0.78
C ILE A 36 12.53 36.39 -0.64
N ILE A 37 13.82 36.57 -0.31
CA ILE A 37 14.76 35.45 -0.09
C ILE A 37 14.31 34.58 1.08
N SER A 38 13.85 35.21 2.18
CA SER A 38 13.34 34.54 3.36
C SER A 38 12.06 33.75 3.08
N LYS A 39 11.09 34.33 2.37
CA LYS A 39 9.83 33.68 1.97
C LYS A 39 10.06 32.52 1.00
N LEU A 40 11.03 32.66 0.09
CA LEU A 40 11.49 31.57 -0.77
C LEU A 40 12.40 30.57 -0.04
N LYS A 41 12.73 30.84 1.24
CA LYS A 41 13.60 30.04 2.12
C LYS A 41 14.93 29.68 1.48
N ILE A 42 15.53 30.65 0.80
CA ILE A 42 16.86 30.53 0.22
C ILE A 42 17.86 30.91 1.31
N PRO A 43 18.83 30.03 1.66
CA PRO A 43 19.87 30.38 2.62
C PRO A 43 20.68 31.59 2.16
N PHE A 44 20.88 32.56 3.05
CA PHE A 44 21.62 33.78 2.77
C PHE A 44 22.56 34.16 3.92
N GLU A 45 23.61 34.90 3.59
CA GLU A 45 24.53 35.54 4.52
C GLU A 45 24.58 37.03 4.20
N GLU A 46 24.49 37.86 5.24
CA GLU A 46 24.55 39.31 5.13
C GLU A 46 25.84 39.83 5.78
N ASN A 47 26.57 40.69 5.05
CA ASN A 47 27.70 41.44 5.56
C ASN A 47 27.33 42.92 5.62
N LEU A 48 27.06 43.41 6.84
CA LEU A 48 26.61 44.78 7.09
C LEU A 48 27.69 45.83 6.76
N ASP A 49 28.97 45.51 6.92
CA ASP A 49 30.08 46.44 6.66
C ASP A 49 30.25 46.70 5.16
N SER A 50 30.23 45.63 4.36
CA SER A 50 30.35 45.74 2.90
C SER A 50 29.01 46.00 2.21
N LYS A 51 27.88 45.96 2.94
CA LYS A 51 26.51 45.98 2.42
C LYS A 51 26.31 44.93 1.32
N GLU A 52 26.78 43.73 1.60
CA GLU A 52 26.71 42.60 0.68
C GLU A 52 25.74 41.54 1.21
N ILE A 53 24.85 41.07 0.34
CA ILE A 53 23.99 39.93 0.60
C ILE A 53 24.40 38.82 -0.36
N SER A 54 24.72 37.66 0.18
CA SER A 54 25.06 36.47 -0.60
C SER A 54 24.05 35.36 -0.38
N ILE A 55 23.76 34.61 -1.44
CA ILE A 55 22.87 33.46 -1.43
C ILE A 55 23.54 32.26 -2.07
N GLN A 56 23.12 31.06 -1.69
CA GLN A 56 23.56 29.85 -2.38
C GLN A 56 22.98 29.79 -3.81
N SER A 57 23.81 29.46 -4.78
CA SER A 57 23.39 29.30 -6.18
C SER A 57 22.38 28.16 -6.33
N LEU A 58 21.34 28.37 -7.13
CA LEU A 58 20.31 27.36 -7.39
C LEU A 58 20.78 26.29 -8.38
N SER A 59 21.67 26.63 -9.31
CA SER A 59 22.24 25.69 -10.28
C SER A 59 23.41 24.89 -9.72
N ASN A 60 24.18 25.44 -8.78
CA ASN A 60 25.34 24.77 -8.20
C ASN A 60 25.52 25.12 -6.72
N SER A 61 25.20 24.18 -5.84
CA SER A 61 25.28 24.36 -4.38
C SER A 61 26.67 24.70 -3.84
N LYS A 62 27.75 24.54 -4.63
CA LYS A 62 29.11 24.96 -4.25
C LYS A 62 29.42 26.43 -4.54
N LEU A 63 28.56 27.13 -5.28
CA LEU A 63 28.73 28.53 -5.65
C LEU A 63 27.79 29.43 -4.84
N LYS A 64 28.19 30.70 -4.71
CA LYS A 64 27.38 31.76 -4.12
C LYS A 64 27.14 32.85 -5.16
N ASN A 65 25.91 33.36 -5.20
CA ASN A 65 25.58 34.61 -5.88
C ASN A 65 25.57 35.72 -4.83
N ALA A 66 25.95 36.93 -5.21
CA ALA A 66 26.05 38.04 -4.27
C ALA A 66 25.63 39.35 -4.91
N ILE A 67 25.04 40.23 -4.12
CA ILE A 67 24.74 41.61 -4.49
C ILE A 67 25.38 42.55 -3.46
N ASN A 68 26.15 43.52 -3.95
CA ASN A 68 26.83 44.50 -3.12
C ASN A 68 26.31 45.91 -3.44
N PHE A 69 25.66 46.55 -2.46
CA PHE A 69 25.03 47.85 -2.66
C PHE A 69 26.02 49.02 -2.63
N ASN A 70 27.21 48.84 -2.06
CA ASN A 70 28.27 49.86 -2.06
C ASN A 70 28.99 49.92 -3.41
N THR A 71 29.43 48.75 -3.92
CA THR A 71 30.16 48.66 -5.20
C THR A 71 29.23 48.61 -6.41
N LYS A 72 27.93 48.36 -6.18
CA LYS A 72 26.89 48.19 -7.21
C LYS A 72 27.20 47.03 -8.16
N GLU A 73 27.78 45.97 -7.60
CA GLU A 73 28.12 44.73 -8.30
C GLU A 73 27.12 43.63 -7.93
N LEU A 74 26.65 42.92 -8.95
CA LEU A 74 25.88 41.68 -8.86
C LEU A 74 26.72 40.54 -9.43
N VAL A 75 27.00 39.53 -8.63
CA VAL A 75 27.66 38.29 -9.05
C VAL A 75 26.60 37.19 -9.13
N SER A 76 26.39 36.63 -10.32
CA SER A 76 25.48 35.49 -10.53
C SER A 76 26.15 34.45 -11.42
N ASN A 77 26.26 33.20 -10.97
CA ASN A 77 26.94 32.11 -11.68
C ASN A 77 28.34 32.51 -12.20
N GLN A 78 29.14 33.18 -11.35
CA GLN A 78 30.48 33.70 -11.66
C GLN A 78 30.52 34.84 -12.70
N THR A 79 29.38 35.28 -13.23
CA THR A 79 29.29 36.47 -14.07
C THR A 79 29.10 37.72 -13.21
N LYS A 80 29.92 38.75 -13.45
CA LYS A 80 29.77 40.06 -12.81
C LYS A 80 28.94 40.97 -13.70
N ASN A 81 27.87 41.51 -13.14
CA ASN A 81 27.04 42.54 -13.74
C ASN A 81 27.04 43.76 -12.81
N SER A 82 27.01 44.96 -13.38
CA SER A 82 26.79 46.19 -12.60
C SER A 82 25.31 46.57 -12.63
N PHE A 83 24.87 47.23 -11.57
CA PHE A 83 23.56 47.90 -11.49
C PHE A 83 23.73 49.35 -11.04
N THR A 84 22.64 50.10 -10.98
CA THR A 84 22.68 51.55 -10.69
C THR A 84 21.84 51.92 -9.48
N ASP A 85 21.99 53.16 -8.98
CA ASP A 85 21.15 53.70 -7.89
C ASP A 85 19.66 53.78 -8.26
N LYS A 86 19.31 53.61 -9.54
CA LYS A 86 17.91 53.53 -9.98
C LYS A 86 17.32 52.14 -9.80
N ASP A 87 18.14 51.13 -9.57
CA ASP A 87 17.73 49.73 -9.51
C ASP A 87 17.46 49.25 -8.08
N PHE A 88 17.64 50.12 -7.08
CA PHE A 88 17.24 49.83 -5.70
C PHE A 88 16.82 51.09 -4.93
N ILE A 89 16.07 50.90 -3.86
CA ILE A 89 15.68 51.91 -2.88
C ILE A 89 16.07 51.36 -1.51
N SER A 90 16.90 52.10 -0.78
CA SER A 90 17.26 51.74 0.60
C SER A 90 16.11 52.13 1.54
N ASP A 91 15.69 51.19 2.37
CA ASP A 91 14.79 51.42 3.50
C ASP A 91 15.54 51.17 4.82
N GLU A 92 14.93 51.47 5.97
CA GLU A 92 15.54 51.25 7.30
C GLU A 92 15.73 49.75 7.61
N PHE A 93 14.95 48.86 6.97
CA PHE A 93 14.90 47.43 7.29
C PHE A 93 15.26 46.50 6.13
N ASP A 94 15.24 46.96 4.88
CA ASP A 94 15.53 46.14 3.69
C ASP A 94 15.99 47.00 2.50
N TYR A 95 16.57 46.34 1.50
CA TYR A 95 16.81 46.91 0.18
C TYR A 95 15.68 46.51 -0.75
N TYR A 96 14.91 47.49 -1.22
CA TYR A 96 13.89 47.29 -2.24
C TYR A 96 14.57 47.29 -3.59
N VAL A 97 14.77 46.11 -4.17
CA VAL A 97 15.54 45.93 -5.41
C VAL A 97 14.59 45.69 -6.57
N ASN A 98 14.92 46.24 -7.74
CA ASN A 98 14.17 46.01 -8.96
C ASN A 98 14.03 44.50 -9.21
N SER A 99 12.81 44.05 -9.54
CA SER A 99 12.51 42.63 -9.68
C SER A 99 13.40 41.92 -10.70
N GLU A 100 13.83 42.58 -11.78
CA GLU A 100 14.75 42.02 -12.77
C GLU A 100 16.15 41.71 -12.19
N VAL A 101 16.64 42.56 -11.29
CA VAL A 101 17.93 42.37 -10.61
C VAL A 101 17.85 41.19 -9.63
N ILE A 102 16.74 41.08 -8.89
CA ILE A 102 16.48 39.93 -8.02
C ILE A 102 16.37 38.64 -8.85
N GLY A 103 15.66 38.67 -9.98
CA GLY A 103 15.57 37.51 -10.88
C GLY A 103 16.96 36.98 -11.27
N LYS A 104 17.88 37.88 -11.65
CA LYS A 104 19.27 37.52 -11.97
C LYS A 104 20.04 36.96 -10.77
N LEU A 105 19.89 37.55 -9.58
CA LEU A 105 20.50 37.05 -8.35
C LEU A 105 20.03 35.61 -8.05
N LEU A 106 18.73 35.37 -8.20
CA LEU A 106 18.06 34.10 -7.94
C LEU A 106 18.15 33.08 -9.08
N GLU A 107 18.88 33.36 -10.17
CA GLU A 107 18.96 32.47 -11.35
C GLU A 107 17.59 32.11 -11.94
N GLY A 108 16.72 33.10 -12.07
CA GLY A 108 15.38 32.95 -12.61
C GLY A 108 14.81 34.25 -13.17
N ASN A 109 13.50 34.28 -13.34
CA ASN A 109 12.75 35.47 -13.70
C ASN A 109 11.75 35.80 -12.59
N LEU A 110 11.72 37.07 -12.18
CA LEU A 110 10.77 37.58 -11.19
C LEU A 110 9.86 38.60 -11.87
N GLU A 111 8.69 38.14 -12.28
CA GLU A 111 7.74 38.89 -13.10
C GLU A 111 6.62 39.45 -12.22
N ALA A 112 6.46 40.77 -12.20
CA ALA A 112 5.34 41.41 -11.52
C ALA A 112 4.17 41.61 -12.51
N ASP A 113 2.99 41.10 -12.13
CA ASP A 113 1.71 41.39 -12.81
C ASP A 113 0.87 42.28 -11.90
N LEU A 114 0.93 43.58 -12.15
CA LEU A 114 0.19 44.60 -11.41
C LEU A 114 -1.32 44.48 -11.60
N ARG A 115 -1.81 43.89 -12.70
CA ARG A 115 -3.27 43.69 -12.91
C ARG A 115 -3.80 42.61 -11.98
N GLN A 116 -2.98 41.61 -11.67
CA GLN A 116 -3.31 40.53 -10.75
C GLN A 116 -2.78 40.77 -9.34
N MET A 117 -2.14 41.92 -9.08
CA MET A 117 -1.45 42.24 -7.82
C MET A 117 -0.56 41.07 -7.37
N SER A 118 0.22 40.51 -8.28
CA SER A 118 1.03 39.32 -8.02
C SER A 118 2.44 39.47 -8.54
N ILE A 119 3.36 38.74 -7.92
CA ILE A 119 4.73 38.61 -8.40
C ILE A 119 5.08 37.13 -8.48
N LYS A 120 5.49 36.69 -9.67
CA LYS A 120 5.75 35.28 -9.96
C LYS A 120 7.23 35.06 -10.14
N PHE A 121 7.79 34.16 -9.34
CA PHE A 121 9.15 33.68 -9.56
C PHE A 121 9.10 32.43 -10.46
N ASN A 122 9.89 32.42 -11.54
CA ASN A 122 10.05 31.30 -12.44
C ASN A 122 11.54 30.94 -12.50
N SER A 123 11.92 29.68 -12.25
CA SER A 123 13.30 29.21 -12.43
C SER A 123 13.29 27.81 -13.03
N ALA A 124 14.31 27.49 -13.83
CA ALA A 124 14.54 26.13 -14.32
C ALA A 124 15.04 25.20 -13.21
N ASN A 125 15.66 25.77 -12.16
CA ASN A 125 16.14 25.03 -11.00
C ASN A 125 15.06 25.02 -9.92
N GLN A 126 14.86 23.85 -9.30
CA GLN A 126 13.89 23.70 -8.23
C GLN A 126 14.40 24.38 -6.95
N LEU A 127 13.58 25.24 -6.34
CA LEU A 127 13.93 25.84 -5.05
C LEU A 127 14.06 24.78 -3.94
N PRO A 128 15.02 24.93 -3.01
CA PRO A 128 15.22 24.00 -1.89
C PRO A 128 13.95 23.75 -1.07
N ILE A 129 13.11 24.78 -0.88
CA ILE A 129 11.84 24.64 -0.17
C ILE A 129 10.84 23.75 -0.89
N VAL A 130 10.79 23.78 -2.23
CA VAL A 130 9.89 22.89 -2.97
C VAL A 130 10.41 21.46 -2.93
N ALA A 131 11.73 21.26 -3.00
CA ALA A 131 12.30 19.92 -2.78
C ALA A 131 11.92 19.39 -1.39
N ARG A 132 12.03 20.22 -0.34
CA ARG A 132 11.63 19.86 1.02
C ARG A 132 10.14 19.56 1.15
N LEU A 133 9.27 20.44 0.64
CA LEU A 133 7.81 20.27 0.70
C LEU A 133 7.33 19.06 -0.10
N VAL A 134 7.95 18.76 -1.24
CA VAL A 134 7.66 17.55 -2.02
C VAL A 134 8.04 16.31 -1.22
N ASN A 135 9.20 16.30 -0.56
CA ASN A 135 9.64 15.17 0.27
C ASN A 135 8.76 15.00 1.51
N GLU A 136 8.41 16.09 2.21
CA GLU A 136 7.48 16.07 3.34
C GLU A 136 6.09 15.57 2.93
N LYS A 137 5.59 16.00 1.76
CA LYS A 137 4.29 15.56 1.24
C LYS A 137 4.30 14.08 0.82
N LYS A 138 5.40 13.59 0.26
CA LYS A 138 5.59 12.15 -0.03
C LYS A 138 5.55 11.35 1.27
N LEU A 139 6.37 11.71 2.25
CA LEU A 139 6.38 11.08 3.58
C LEU A 139 5.01 11.10 4.25
N PHE A 140 4.27 12.21 4.15
CA PHE A 140 2.92 12.31 4.71
C PHE A 140 1.91 11.40 4.00
N ASN A 141 1.92 11.38 2.67
CA ASN A 141 1.02 10.52 1.90
C ASN A 141 1.34 9.04 2.13
N ASP A 142 2.62 8.68 2.15
CA ASP A 142 3.07 7.30 2.34
C ASP A 142 2.74 6.83 3.76
N LYS A 143 2.91 7.67 4.80
CA LYS A 143 2.46 7.33 6.16
C LYS A 143 0.93 7.14 6.26
N ASN A 144 0.14 7.94 5.55
CA ASN A 144 -1.32 7.85 5.59
C ASN A 144 -1.91 6.76 4.70
N ALA A 145 -1.20 6.29 3.67
CA ALA A 145 -1.66 5.21 2.81
C ALA A 145 -1.92 3.89 3.56
N TYR A 146 -1.30 3.73 4.74
CA TYR A 146 -1.40 2.54 5.56
C TYR A 146 -2.15 2.75 6.89
N VAL A 147 -2.65 3.96 7.15
CA VAL A 147 -3.60 4.16 8.24
C VAL A 147 -4.98 3.93 7.63
N GLU A 148 -5.59 2.80 7.98
CA GLU A 148 -6.99 2.55 7.68
C GLU A 148 -7.82 3.57 8.46
N ASN A 149 -8.09 4.71 7.82
CA ASN A 149 -9.09 5.63 8.33
C ASN A 149 -10.43 4.92 8.19
N GLU A 150 -10.87 4.24 9.25
CA GLU A 150 -12.23 3.73 9.34
C GLU A 150 -13.17 4.93 9.27
N TYR A 151 -13.76 5.15 8.11
CA TYR A 151 -14.77 6.18 7.95
C TYR A 151 -16.11 5.59 8.39
N PRO A 152 -16.69 6.08 9.50
CA PRO A 152 -17.99 5.58 9.93
C PRO A 152 -19.02 5.85 8.83
N LEU A 153 -19.96 4.92 8.67
CA LEU A 153 -21.08 5.10 7.75
C LEU A 153 -21.85 6.37 8.14
N LEU A 154 -22.01 7.30 7.19
CA LEU A 154 -22.82 8.50 7.40
C LEU A 154 -24.31 8.17 7.58
N TYR A 155 -24.75 7.06 7.00
CA TYR A 155 -26.12 6.58 7.07
C TYR A 155 -26.12 5.07 7.24
N ASP A 156 -26.98 4.58 8.14
CA ASP A 156 -27.21 3.15 8.29
C ASP A 156 -27.84 2.56 7.02
N ARG A 157 -27.53 1.29 6.78
CA ARG A 157 -28.12 0.53 5.68
C ARG A 157 -29.61 0.35 5.90
N ARG A 158 -30.43 0.94 5.03
CA ARG A 158 -31.87 0.64 4.96
C ARG A 158 -32.07 -0.73 4.31
N ARG A 159 -32.71 -1.63 5.05
CA ARG A 159 -33.01 -3.01 4.64
C ARG A 159 -34.45 -3.08 4.14
N ASN A 160 -34.66 -3.68 2.98
CA ASN A 160 -35.97 -3.86 2.37
C ASN A 160 -36.31 -5.36 2.23
N ASN A 161 -37.60 -5.68 2.24
CA ASN A 161 -38.04 -7.07 2.02
C ASN A 161 -37.82 -7.54 0.57
N LEU A 162 -37.89 -6.62 -0.39
CA LEU A 162 -37.54 -6.86 -1.78
C LEU A 162 -37.08 -5.53 -2.37
N SER A 163 -35.88 -5.45 -2.91
CA SER A 163 -35.35 -4.22 -3.50
C SER A 163 -34.20 -4.51 -4.46
N GLY A 164 -34.04 -3.63 -5.45
CA GLY A 164 -33.03 -3.79 -6.49
C GLY A 164 -33.20 -5.08 -7.29
N GLY A 165 -32.29 -5.30 -8.22
CA GLY A 165 -32.31 -6.49 -9.06
C GLY A 165 -31.38 -6.33 -10.24
N PHE A 166 -30.60 -7.35 -10.55
CA PHE A 166 -29.88 -7.45 -11.81
C PHE A 166 -30.01 -8.87 -12.36
N LEU A 167 -29.97 -8.95 -13.69
CA LEU A 167 -29.98 -10.18 -14.45
C LEU A 167 -28.77 -10.14 -15.39
N ASP A 168 -27.84 -11.04 -15.16
CA ASP A 168 -26.69 -11.27 -16.02
C ASP A 168 -26.92 -12.55 -16.82
N TYR A 169 -26.60 -12.52 -18.11
CA TYR A 169 -26.71 -13.71 -18.95
C TYR A 169 -25.54 -13.80 -19.93
N SER A 170 -25.13 -15.02 -20.24
CA SER A 170 -24.11 -15.30 -21.25
C SER A 170 -24.53 -16.51 -22.05
N LEU A 171 -24.67 -16.33 -23.37
CA LEU A 171 -25.06 -17.38 -24.31
C LEU A 171 -23.94 -17.54 -25.33
N THR A 172 -23.33 -18.72 -25.37
CA THR A 172 -22.23 -19.04 -26.28
C THR A 172 -22.60 -20.25 -27.11
N GLY A 173 -22.48 -20.12 -28.44
CA GLY A 173 -22.66 -21.23 -29.37
C GLY A 173 -21.39 -21.44 -30.18
N ASN A 174 -20.86 -22.66 -30.18
CA ASN A 174 -19.72 -23.06 -30.99
C ASN A 174 -20.20 -24.01 -32.09
N TYR A 175 -19.93 -23.63 -33.33
CA TYR A 175 -20.22 -24.43 -34.51
C TYR A 175 -18.91 -24.69 -35.25
N VAL A 176 -18.59 -25.96 -35.41
CA VAL A 176 -17.45 -26.42 -36.21
C VAL A 176 -18.01 -27.32 -37.30
N GLU A 177 -17.53 -27.13 -38.52
CA GLU A 177 -17.96 -27.94 -39.66
C GLU A 177 -17.66 -29.43 -39.38
N ASN A 178 -18.66 -30.29 -39.61
CA ASN A 178 -18.62 -31.74 -39.31
C ASN A 178 -18.54 -32.12 -37.82
N GLU A 179 -18.72 -31.19 -36.88
CA GLU A 179 -18.89 -31.49 -35.46
C GLU A 179 -20.29 -31.15 -34.95
N ASN A 180 -20.67 -31.73 -33.81
CA ASN A 180 -21.93 -31.39 -33.18
C ASN A 180 -21.81 -30.02 -32.49
N PRO A 181 -22.80 -29.13 -32.67
CA PRO A 181 -22.75 -27.82 -32.04
C PRO A 181 -22.77 -27.96 -30.51
N PHE A 182 -22.00 -27.09 -29.87
CA PHE A 182 -21.96 -26.96 -28.42
C PHE A 182 -22.54 -25.62 -28.03
N TYR A 183 -23.50 -25.62 -27.10
CA TYR A 183 -24.08 -24.39 -26.56
C TYR A 183 -23.86 -24.32 -25.04
N SER A 184 -23.52 -23.15 -24.54
CA SER A 184 -23.37 -22.86 -23.12
C SER A 184 -24.25 -21.66 -22.76
N PHE A 185 -25.03 -21.80 -21.68
CA PHE A 185 -25.95 -20.81 -21.16
C PHE A 185 -25.63 -20.57 -19.69
N ASN A 186 -25.35 -19.32 -19.32
CA ASN A 186 -25.18 -18.90 -17.94
C ASN A 186 -26.22 -17.82 -17.64
N PHE A 187 -26.90 -17.95 -16.50
CA PHE A 187 -27.87 -16.99 -16.00
C PHE A 187 -27.55 -16.68 -14.54
N GLY A 188 -27.43 -15.39 -14.21
CA GLY A 188 -27.27 -14.89 -12.85
C GLY A 188 -28.39 -13.92 -12.53
N LEU A 189 -29.10 -14.13 -11.42
CA LEU A 189 -30.09 -13.20 -10.90
C LEU A 189 -29.68 -12.81 -9.48
N GLY A 190 -29.61 -11.51 -9.19
CA GLY A 190 -29.22 -11.01 -7.87
C GLY A 190 -30.09 -9.85 -7.42
N GLY A 191 -30.37 -9.73 -6.12
CA GLY A 191 -31.17 -8.65 -5.55
C GLY A 191 -31.23 -8.70 -4.03
N GLU A 192 -31.94 -7.76 -3.42
CA GLU A 192 -32.23 -7.77 -1.98
C GLU A 192 -33.54 -8.54 -1.72
N LEU A 193 -33.51 -9.52 -0.82
CA LEU A 193 -34.69 -10.29 -0.39
C LEU A 193 -34.64 -10.46 1.13
N PHE A 194 -35.73 -10.16 1.84
CA PHE A 194 -35.82 -10.20 3.32
C PHE A 194 -34.65 -9.51 4.03
N GLY A 195 -34.19 -8.37 3.50
CA GLY A 195 -33.04 -7.62 3.99
C GLY A 195 -31.68 -8.26 3.69
N GLY A 196 -31.61 -9.49 3.19
CA GLY A 196 -30.38 -10.14 2.77
C GLY A 196 -30.07 -9.92 1.28
N ASP A 197 -28.84 -10.22 0.87
CA ASP A 197 -28.53 -10.40 -0.54
C ASP A 197 -28.93 -11.81 -0.99
N ALA A 198 -29.76 -11.89 -2.03
CA ALA A 198 -30.17 -13.13 -2.66
C ALA A 198 -29.58 -13.22 -4.06
N GLN A 199 -29.02 -14.37 -4.39
CA GLN A 199 -28.48 -14.67 -5.70
C GLN A 199 -28.91 -16.06 -6.16
N ILE A 200 -29.18 -16.20 -7.45
CA ILE A 200 -29.40 -17.46 -8.14
C ILE A 200 -28.47 -17.47 -9.35
N PHE A 201 -27.65 -18.51 -9.47
CA PHE A 201 -26.78 -18.72 -10.61
C PHE A 201 -27.10 -20.07 -11.24
N SER A 202 -27.26 -20.11 -12.56
CA SER A 202 -27.60 -21.31 -13.30
C SER A 202 -26.71 -21.44 -14.52
N GLN A 203 -26.04 -22.58 -14.65
CA GLN A 203 -25.15 -22.90 -15.76
C GLN A 203 -25.59 -24.18 -16.45
N HIS A 204 -25.74 -24.11 -17.76
CA HIS A 204 -26.19 -25.20 -18.60
C HIS A 204 -25.29 -25.35 -19.83
N SER A 205 -24.99 -26.58 -20.21
CA SER A 205 -24.31 -26.88 -21.47
C SER A 205 -25.08 -27.94 -22.25
N LEU A 206 -25.33 -27.65 -23.53
CA LEU A 206 -25.96 -28.55 -24.49
C LEU A 206 -24.91 -29.07 -25.47
N PHE A 207 -24.89 -30.38 -25.67
CA PHE A 207 -24.15 -31.05 -26.72
C PHE A 207 -25.07 -32.08 -27.36
N GLN A 208 -25.14 -32.13 -28.70
CA GLN A 208 -26.08 -33.02 -29.42
C GLN A 208 -27.55 -32.88 -28.96
N ASN A 209 -28.00 -31.65 -28.69
CA ASN A 209 -29.32 -31.35 -28.13
C ASN A 209 -29.62 -32.03 -26.78
N LYS A 210 -28.60 -32.46 -26.04
CA LYS A 210 -28.72 -33.01 -24.69
C LYS A 210 -27.98 -32.13 -23.70
N PHE A 211 -28.60 -31.90 -22.54
CA PHE A 211 -27.92 -31.23 -21.44
C PHE A 211 -26.85 -32.18 -20.87
N ILE A 212 -25.59 -31.82 -21.05
CA ILE A 212 -24.45 -32.55 -20.50
C ILE A 212 -23.98 -31.97 -19.18
N TYR A 213 -24.31 -30.70 -18.92
CA TYR A 213 -24.03 -30.03 -17.66
C TYR A 213 -25.22 -29.15 -17.29
N ASN A 214 -25.63 -29.21 -16.02
CA ASN A 214 -26.76 -28.48 -15.48
C ASN A 214 -26.55 -28.28 -13.98
N GLN A 215 -26.17 -27.07 -13.58
CA GLN A 215 -25.97 -26.71 -12.18
C GLN A 215 -26.70 -25.42 -11.86
N THR A 216 -27.56 -25.48 -10.84
CA THR A 216 -28.24 -24.30 -10.30
C THR A 216 -27.89 -24.13 -8.84
N GLU A 217 -27.35 -22.97 -8.52
CA GLU A 217 -26.97 -22.54 -7.20
C GLU A 217 -27.85 -21.38 -6.77
N TYR A 218 -28.16 -21.34 -5.49
CA TYR A 218 -28.88 -20.22 -4.90
C TYR A 218 -28.28 -19.94 -3.55
N ARG A 219 -28.17 -18.67 -3.19
CA ARG A 219 -27.68 -18.25 -1.89
C ARG A 219 -28.46 -17.04 -1.43
N TRP A 220 -28.88 -17.07 -0.18
CA TRP A 220 -29.36 -15.91 0.55
C TRP A 220 -28.40 -15.63 1.70
N ARG A 221 -27.96 -14.39 1.88
CA ARG A 221 -27.04 -14.01 2.95
C ARG A 221 -27.52 -12.75 3.65
N TYR A 222 -27.55 -12.81 4.97
CA TYR A 222 -27.76 -11.67 5.83
C TYR A 222 -26.45 -11.28 6.51
N ALA A 223 -26.03 -10.03 6.30
CA ALA A 223 -24.78 -9.49 6.82
C ALA A 223 -25.03 -8.49 7.96
N PHE A 224 -24.34 -8.65 9.08
CA PHE A 224 -24.39 -7.76 10.23
C PHE A 224 -23.15 -6.85 10.21
N LEU A 225 -23.36 -5.54 10.10
CA LEU A 225 -22.25 -4.58 9.95
C LEU A 225 -21.56 -4.26 11.29
N ASN A 226 -22.33 -4.16 12.38
CA ASN A 226 -21.85 -3.70 13.69
C ASN A 226 -21.98 -4.80 14.76
N ASN A 227 -21.72 -6.05 14.40
CA ASN A 227 -21.78 -7.17 15.33
C ASN A 227 -20.48 -7.99 15.25
N LYS A 228 -19.74 -8.02 16.37
CA LYS A 228 -18.46 -8.74 16.48
C LYS A 228 -18.64 -10.25 16.66
N ASP A 229 -19.81 -10.66 17.16
CA ASP A 229 -20.10 -12.06 17.46
C ASP A 229 -20.60 -12.80 16.23
N ILE A 230 -21.36 -12.15 15.34
CA ILE A 230 -21.84 -12.75 14.08
C ILE A 230 -21.74 -11.69 12.98
N SER A 231 -20.99 -11.99 11.93
CA SER A 231 -20.82 -11.12 10.77
C SER A 231 -21.81 -11.48 9.66
N SER A 232 -22.12 -12.77 9.48
CA SER A 232 -23.12 -13.19 8.51
C SER A 232 -23.78 -14.52 8.82
N ILE A 233 -25.01 -14.65 8.32
CA ILE A 233 -25.74 -15.91 8.21
C ILE A 233 -26.07 -16.10 6.74
N SER A 234 -25.84 -17.29 6.19
CA SER A 234 -26.23 -17.60 4.82
C SER A 234 -26.95 -18.94 4.70
N LEU A 235 -27.85 -19.00 3.72
CA LEU A 235 -28.68 -20.15 3.38
C LEU A 235 -28.48 -20.49 1.90
N GLY A 236 -28.42 -21.78 1.58
CA GLY A 236 -28.26 -22.27 0.22
C GLY A 236 -26.84 -22.75 -0.06
N ASN A 237 -26.40 -22.59 -1.31
CA ASN A 237 -25.10 -23.02 -1.82
C ASN A 237 -23.98 -22.15 -1.24
N ASN A 238 -23.03 -22.78 -0.55
CA ASN A 238 -21.85 -22.16 0.05
C ASN A 238 -20.67 -23.14 -0.01
N ASN A 239 -19.50 -22.66 0.42
CA ASN A 239 -18.28 -23.46 0.50
C ASN A 239 -17.87 -23.60 1.97
N ILE A 240 -17.42 -24.79 2.33
CA ILE A 240 -16.81 -25.10 3.63
C ILE A 240 -15.31 -25.15 3.42
N PHE A 241 -14.57 -24.44 4.26
CA PHE A 241 -13.10 -24.45 4.29
C PHE A 241 -12.64 -25.14 5.58
N GLY A 242 -12.97 -26.44 5.68
CA GLY A 242 -12.63 -27.30 6.82
C GLY A 242 -11.29 -28.00 6.60
N LEU A 243 -11.18 -29.29 6.95
CA LEU A 243 -9.98 -30.06 6.63
C LEU A 243 -9.79 -30.21 5.11
N GLN A 244 -10.90 -30.26 4.38
CA GLN A 244 -10.96 -30.16 2.92
C GLN A 244 -12.00 -29.11 2.51
N SER A 245 -11.87 -28.62 1.28
CA SER A 245 -12.85 -27.71 0.70
C SER A 245 -14.02 -28.49 0.10
N TYR A 246 -15.24 -28.19 0.55
CA TYR A 246 -16.46 -28.80 0.00
C TYR A 246 -17.50 -27.75 -0.38
N ASN A 247 -18.14 -27.97 -1.53
CA ASN A 247 -19.36 -27.24 -1.88
C ASN A 247 -20.54 -27.91 -1.16
N PHE A 248 -21.32 -27.13 -0.43
CA PHE A 248 -22.47 -27.63 0.30
C PHE A 248 -23.69 -26.74 0.12
N ARG A 249 -24.85 -27.30 0.40
CA ARG A 249 -26.12 -26.60 0.43
C ARG A 249 -26.70 -26.71 1.83
N GLY A 250 -26.86 -25.58 2.50
CA GLY A 250 -27.32 -25.57 3.88
C GLY A 250 -27.23 -24.19 4.51
N ILE A 251 -26.92 -24.18 5.81
CA ILE A 251 -26.81 -23.00 6.65
C ILE A 251 -25.33 -22.80 6.98
N ASN A 252 -24.86 -21.55 6.87
CA ASN A 252 -23.57 -21.10 7.37
C ASN A 252 -23.77 -19.92 8.33
N ILE A 253 -23.06 -19.94 9.45
CA ILE A 253 -23.01 -18.85 10.43
C ILE A 253 -21.53 -18.59 10.73
N THR A 254 -21.11 -17.32 10.68
CA THR A 254 -19.70 -16.95 10.85
C THR A 254 -19.59 -15.55 11.45
N ASN A 255 -18.46 -15.28 12.10
CA ASN A 255 -18.03 -13.92 12.47
C ASN A 255 -16.84 -13.43 11.63
N GLN A 256 -16.43 -14.18 10.60
CA GLN A 256 -15.36 -13.76 9.69
C GLN A 256 -15.68 -12.41 9.05
N PRO A 257 -14.69 -11.52 8.90
CA PRO A 257 -14.90 -10.20 8.32
C PRO A 257 -15.64 -10.24 6.98
N LEU A 258 -16.64 -9.37 6.82
CA LEU A 258 -17.42 -9.26 5.57
C LEU A 258 -16.56 -8.77 4.40
N GLU A 259 -15.55 -7.96 4.71
CA GLU A 259 -14.56 -7.45 3.78
C GLU A 259 -13.24 -8.19 4.01
N SER A 260 -12.58 -8.60 2.93
CA SER A 260 -11.26 -9.23 3.04
C SER A 260 -10.27 -8.24 3.65
N ARG A 261 -9.62 -8.63 4.75
CA ARG A 261 -8.58 -7.82 5.37
C ARG A 261 -7.46 -7.57 4.39
N ARG A 262 -7.14 -6.30 4.14
CA ARG A 262 -5.97 -5.89 3.34
C ARG A 262 -4.77 -5.60 4.24
N PHE A 263 -5.06 -4.96 5.37
CA PHE A 263 -4.11 -4.67 6.42
C PHE A 263 -4.08 -5.82 7.42
N TYR A 264 -2.88 -6.29 7.75
CA TYR A 264 -2.68 -7.33 8.76
C TYR A 264 -2.43 -6.71 10.14
N GLY A 265 -1.61 -5.66 10.20
CA GLY A 265 -1.18 -5.06 11.45
C GLY A 265 0.08 -4.23 11.27
N LYS A 266 0.59 -3.70 12.38
CA LYS A 266 1.91 -3.04 12.41
C LYS A 266 2.94 -4.02 12.94
N HIS A 267 4.04 -4.17 12.24
CA HIS A 267 5.16 -4.98 12.66
C HIS A 267 6.31 -4.09 13.11
N LYS A 268 6.90 -4.40 14.26
CA LYS A 268 8.00 -3.64 14.83
C LYS A 268 9.33 -4.23 14.35
N ILE A 269 10.09 -3.45 13.58
CA ILE A 269 11.46 -3.78 13.24
C ILE A 269 12.37 -3.14 14.28
N GLU A 270 13.07 -3.94 15.08
CA GLU A 270 14.07 -3.49 16.05
C GLU A 270 15.43 -4.07 15.69
N GLU A 271 16.33 -3.22 15.22
CA GLU A 271 17.65 -3.64 14.73
C GLU A 271 18.74 -2.65 15.19
N LYS A 272 19.99 -3.01 14.91
CA LYS A 272 21.16 -2.19 15.20
C LYS A 272 21.88 -1.79 13.92
N THR A 273 22.35 -0.55 13.91
CA THR A 273 23.30 0.00 12.94
C THR A 273 24.43 0.67 13.72
N ASN A 274 25.25 1.50 13.07
CA ASN A 274 26.27 2.28 13.73
C ASN A 274 25.66 3.49 14.48
N PRO A 275 26.29 3.95 15.58
CA PRO A 275 25.79 5.10 16.34
C PRO A 275 25.55 6.33 15.48
N PHE A 276 24.40 6.99 15.72
CA PHE A 276 23.99 8.23 15.03
C PHE A 276 23.76 8.13 13.52
N TRP A 277 23.79 6.93 12.93
CA TRP A 277 23.44 6.74 11.52
C TRP A 277 21.97 7.02 11.29
N LYS A 278 21.64 7.57 10.11
CA LYS A 278 20.24 7.73 9.68
C LYS A 278 19.82 6.49 8.94
N VAL A 279 18.69 5.92 9.32
CA VAL A 279 18.10 4.77 8.64
C VAL A 279 16.80 5.23 7.99
N GLU A 280 16.69 4.99 6.70
CA GLU A 280 15.46 5.12 5.93
C GLU A 280 14.87 3.73 5.75
N VAL A 281 13.57 3.60 5.96
CA VAL A 281 12.84 2.36 5.66
C VAL A 281 11.89 2.57 4.50
N LEU A 282 12.08 1.73 3.49
CA LEU A 282 11.25 1.70 2.30
C LEU A 282 10.44 0.40 2.29
N GLN A 283 9.17 0.50 1.91
CA GLN A 283 8.27 -0.63 1.70
C GLN A 283 7.81 -0.61 0.26
N ASN A 284 8.10 -1.68 -0.48
CA ASN A 284 7.80 -1.78 -1.92
C ASN A 284 8.27 -0.53 -2.69
N ASN A 285 9.51 -0.09 -2.41
CA ASN A 285 10.18 1.10 -2.97
C ASN A 285 9.58 2.47 -2.56
N ASN A 286 8.60 2.51 -1.66
CA ASN A 286 8.06 3.76 -1.12
C ASN A 286 8.68 4.05 0.26
N LEU A 287 9.14 5.28 0.48
CA LEU A 287 9.75 5.69 1.74
C LEU A 287 8.68 5.83 2.83
N ILE A 288 8.75 4.98 3.85
CA ILE A 288 7.77 4.96 4.94
C ILE A 288 8.20 5.87 6.08
N ASP A 289 9.45 5.74 6.53
CA ASP A 289 9.95 6.53 7.64
C ASP A 289 11.47 6.71 7.61
N ILE A 290 11.96 7.68 8.38
CA ILE A 290 13.38 7.94 8.60
C ILE A 290 13.62 8.11 10.10
N VAL A 291 14.52 7.31 10.66
CA VAL A 291 14.90 7.35 12.07
C VAL A 291 16.41 7.48 12.18
N GLN A 292 16.89 8.29 13.12
CA GLN A 292 18.30 8.32 13.48
C GLN A 292 18.54 7.33 14.62
N ALA A 293 19.57 6.49 14.49
CA ALA A 293 19.96 5.52 15.50
C ALA A 293 20.54 6.23 16.74
N ASP A 294 20.34 5.61 17.91
CA ASP A 294 20.84 6.13 19.18
C ASP A 294 22.37 6.00 19.33
N GLU A 295 22.90 6.39 20.50
CA GLU A 295 24.34 6.30 20.82
C GLU A 295 24.89 4.87 20.80
N ASN A 296 24.02 3.87 20.96
CA ASN A 296 24.33 2.45 20.90
C ASN A 296 24.03 1.84 19.52
N GLY A 297 23.58 2.65 18.56
CA GLY A 297 23.20 2.22 17.23
C GLY A 297 21.82 1.55 17.13
N ASN A 298 20.99 1.56 18.17
CA ASN A 298 19.65 1.00 18.09
C ASN A 298 18.72 1.91 17.30
N TYR A 299 17.84 1.32 16.50
CA TYR A 299 16.72 2.01 15.87
C TYR A 299 15.51 1.09 15.86
N ASN A 300 14.32 1.69 15.73
CA ASN A 300 13.10 0.93 15.53
C ASN A 300 12.18 1.61 14.52
N PHE A 301 11.43 0.79 13.80
CA PHE A 301 10.33 1.21 12.93
C PHE A 301 9.07 0.44 13.30
N ASN A 302 7.92 1.09 13.21
CA ASN A 302 6.61 0.44 13.28
C ASN A 302 5.99 0.46 11.88
N ILE A 303 6.17 -0.62 11.13
CA ILE A 303 5.83 -0.67 9.71
C ILE A 303 4.48 -1.35 9.53
N PRO A 304 3.57 -0.74 8.78
CA PRO A 304 2.31 -1.36 8.43
C PRO A 304 2.51 -2.51 7.44
N PHE A 305 1.93 -3.65 7.76
CA PHE A 305 2.06 -4.88 6.98
C PHE A 305 0.72 -5.26 6.36
N THR A 306 0.74 -5.64 5.09
CA THR A 306 -0.41 -6.15 4.34
C THR A 306 -0.28 -7.65 4.15
N TYR A 307 -1.41 -8.33 3.95
CA TYR A 307 -1.39 -9.74 3.57
C TYR A 307 -0.63 -9.97 2.25
N GLY A 308 0.06 -11.11 2.14
CA GLY A 308 0.93 -11.44 1.03
C GLY A 308 2.40 -11.12 1.31
N THR A 309 3.16 -10.83 0.26
CA THR A 309 4.60 -10.59 0.35
C THR A 309 4.91 -9.10 0.30
N THR A 310 5.72 -8.63 1.24
CA THR A 310 6.17 -7.25 1.34
C THR A 310 7.70 -7.20 1.31
N LEU A 311 8.26 -6.38 0.41
CA LEU A 311 9.68 -6.07 0.40
C LEU A 311 9.94 -4.86 1.30
N ILE A 312 10.82 -5.03 2.28
CA ILE A 312 11.36 -3.95 3.11
C ILE A 312 12.81 -3.72 2.74
N GLU A 313 13.16 -2.48 2.47
CA GLU A 313 14.54 -2.04 2.26
C GLU A 313 14.93 -1.04 3.35
N LEU A 314 16.07 -1.29 3.98
CA LEU A 314 16.65 -0.42 5.00
C LEU A 314 17.90 0.22 4.40
N HIS A 315 17.87 1.52 4.18
CA HIS A 315 19.00 2.30 3.68
C HIS A 315 19.62 3.04 4.87
N GLN A 316 20.87 2.75 5.17
CA GLN A 316 21.56 3.30 6.34
C GLN A 316 22.67 4.24 5.86
N TYR A 317 22.66 5.47 6.39
CA TYR A 317 23.55 6.55 6.01
C TYR A 317 24.39 6.99 7.19
N GLY A 318 25.71 6.91 7.03
CA GLY A 318 26.69 7.36 8.01
C GLY A 318 26.96 8.86 7.92
N PRO A 319 27.44 9.48 9.02
CA PRO A 319 27.71 10.92 9.07
C PRO A 319 28.84 11.36 8.12
N ASN A 320 29.72 10.46 7.68
CA ASN A 320 30.79 10.77 6.73
C ASN A 320 30.42 10.40 5.28
N GLY A 321 29.15 10.08 5.01
CA GLY A 321 28.66 9.69 3.69
C GLY A 321 28.76 8.19 3.41
N GLU A 322 28.99 7.36 4.43
CA GLU A 322 28.88 5.90 4.32
C GLU A 322 27.43 5.50 3.97
N HIS A 323 27.25 4.44 3.18
CA HIS A 323 25.92 3.95 2.81
C HIS A 323 25.90 2.42 2.78
N THR A 324 24.93 1.82 3.46
CA THR A 324 24.65 0.39 3.41
C THR A 324 23.16 0.15 3.15
N GLN A 325 22.85 -0.92 2.43
CA GLN A 325 21.48 -1.32 2.12
C GLN A 325 21.25 -2.75 2.57
N GLN A 326 20.10 -2.98 3.20
CA GLN A 326 19.64 -4.30 3.60
C GLN A 326 18.22 -4.52 3.07
N ARG A 327 17.96 -5.69 2.51
CA ARG A 327 16.64 -6.06 1.97
C ARG A 327 16.09 -7.24 2.75
N LYS A 328 14.80 -7.19 3.07
CA LYS A 328 14.06 -8.26 3.76
C LYS A 328 12.72 -8.48 3.07
N MET A 329 12.38 -9.73 2.84
CA MET A 329 11.05 -10.12 2.38
C MET A 329 10.27 -10.67 3.56
N TYR A 330 9.11 -10.06 3.84
CA TYR A 330 8.17 -10.56 4.82
C TYR A 330 6.97 -11.16 4.12
N GLN A 331 6.57 -12.37 4.52
CA GLN A 331 5.41 -13.06 3.95
C GLN A 331 4.35 -13.25 5.03
N ILE A 332 3.16 -12.71 4.80
CA ILE A 332 2.02 -12.81 5.71
C ILE A 332 0.95 -13.67 5.03
N PRO A 333 0.74 -14.91 5.49
CA PRO A 333 -0.27 -15.80 4.95
C PRO A 333 -1.69 -15.25 5.11
N VAL A 334 -2.53 -15.46 4.11
CA VAL A 334 -3.95 -15.03 4.12
C VAL A 334 -4.80 -15.72 5.18
N ASN A 335 -4.33 -16.85 5.72
CA ASN A 335 -4.96 -17.58 6.82
C ASN A 335 -4.47 -17.13 8.21
N GLN A 336 -3.54 -16.17 8.31
CA GLN A 336 -3.19 -15.59 9.59
C GLN A 336 -4.26 -14.58 10.06
N ILE A 337 -4.64 -14.72 11.32
CA ILE A 337 -5.57 -13.84 12.00
C ILE A 337 -4.75 -12.85 12.84
N PRO A 338 -5.05 -11.54 12.82
CA PRO A 338 -4.39 -10.55 13.64
C PRO A 338 -4.41 -10.90 15.13
N GLU A 339 -3.43 -10.39 15.86
CA GLU A 339 -3.29 -10.61 17.29
C GLU A 339 -4.56 -10.24 18.07
N GLY A 340 -5.03 -11.17 18.90
CA GLY A 340 -6.20 -10.98 19.75
C GLY A 340 -7.55 -11.14 19.04
N GLU A 341 -7.55 -11.34 17.72
CA GLU A 341 -8.77 -11.59 16.97
C GLU A 341 -9.12 -13.08 16.90
N TYR A 342 -10.42 -13.36 16.83
CA TYR A 342 -10.95 -14.72 16.72
C TYR A 342 -11.95 -14.79 15.57
N GLU A 343 -11.89 -15.87 14.81
CA GLU A 343 -12.81 -16.17 13.72
C GLU A 343 -13.39 -17.55 13.89
N TYR A 344 -14.66 -17.74 13.55
CA TYR A 344 -15.29 -19.05 13.57
C TYR A 344 -16.27 -19.19 12.41
N SER A 345 -16.51 -20.43 12.02
CA SER A 345 -17.50 -20.80 11.03
C SER A 345 -18.22 -22.05 11.49
N ALA A 346 -19.55 -22.05 11.41
CA ALA A 346 -20.40 -23.20 11.68
C ALA A 346 -21.28 -23.46 10.46
N ASN A 347 -21.23 -24.69 9.95
CA ASN A 347 -21.86 -25.11 8.72
C ASN A 347 -22.70 -26.36 8.97
N PHE A 348 -23.92 -26.35 8.45
CA PHE A 348 -24.80 -27.51 8.51
C PHE A 348 -25.55 -27.65 7.20
N GLY A 349 -25.45 -28.80 6.55
CA GLY A 349 -26.18 -29.04 5.31
C GLY A 349 -25.76 -30.30 4.58
N ARG A 350 -26.01 -30.31 3.28
CA ARG A 350 -25.71 -31.44 2.40
C ARG A 350 -24.65 -31.07 1.39
N LEU A 351 -23.59 -31.87 1.31
CA LEU A 351 -22.54 -31.74 0.31
C LEU A 351 -23.10 -32.01 -1.08
N ILE A 352 -22.76 -31.16 -2.04
CA ILE A 352 -23.33 -31.21 -3.39
C ILE A 352 -22.73 -32.37 -4.19
N THR A 353 -21.40 -32.52 -4.14
CA THR A 353 -20.67 -33.52 -4.93
C THR A 353 -20.94 -34.94 -4.46
N ILE A 354 -20.87 -35.18 -3.15
CA ILE A 354 -20.98 -36.53 -2.57
C ILE A 354 -22.35 -36.81 -1.93
N SER A 355 -23.28 -35.85 -1.96
CA SER A 355 -24.67 -36.02 -1.52
C SER A 355 -24.84 -36.49 -0.06
N GLU A 356 -23.85 -36.25 0.79
CA GLU A 356 -23.87 -36.56 2.23
C GLU A 356 -24.18 -35.34 3.09
N ASN A 357 -24.75 -35.57 4.27
CA ASN A 357 -24.99 -34.53 5.25
C ASN A 357 -23.73 -34.30 6.11
N LEU A 358 -23.40 -33.05 6.35
CA LEU A 358 -22.23 -32.60 7.09
C LEU A 358 -22.63 -31.53 8.11
N PHE A 359 -22.12 -31.68 9.32
CA PHE A 359 -21.94 -30.61 10.29
C PHE A 359 -20.45 -30.29 10.35
N GLN A 360 -20.06 -29.05 10.09
CA GLN A 360 -18.68 -28.59 10.25
C GLN A 360 -18.67 -27.40 11.19
N ALA A 361 -17.67 -27.33 12.05
CA ALA A 361 -17.41 -26.15 12.85
C ALA A 361 -15.91 -25.93 12.99
N SER A 362 -15.46 -24.69 12.89
CA SER A 362 -14.07 -24.32 13.16
C SER A 362 -13.99 -22.99 13.88
N GLY A 363 -12.94 -22.84 14.68
CA GLY A 363 -12.60 -21.61 15.38
C GLY A 363 -11.10 -21.39 15.34
N ALA A 364 -10.68 -20.19 14.97
CA ALA A 364 -9.31 -19.77 14.79
C ALA A 364 -9.02 -18.53 15.64
N TYR A 365 -7.80 -18.44 16.15
CA TYR A 365 -7.35 -17.37 17.05
C TYR A 365 -5.93 -16.92 16.70
N GLY A 366 -5.74 -15.61 16.58
CA GLY A 366 -4.43 -14.99 16.43
C GLY A 366 -3.78 -14.78 17.80
N PHE A 367 -2.79 -15.61 18.15
CA PHE A 367 -2.10 -15.49 19.45
C PHE A 367 -1.19 -14.27 19.51
N ASN A 368 -0.57 -13.92 18.38
CA ASN A 368 0.32 -12.78 18.18
C ASN A 368 0.50 -12.54 16.68
N ASP A 369 1.29 -11.54 16.30
CA ASP A 369 1.54 -11.18 14.90
C ASP A 369 2.19 -12.29 14.06
N TRP A 370 2.74 -13.35 14.67
CA TRP A 370 3.42 -14.44 13.99
C TRP A 370 2.75 -15.81 14.13
N CYS A 371 1.70 -15.99 14.93
CA CYS A 371 1.09 -17.28 15.22
C CYS A 371 -0.44 -17.23 15.23
N THR A 372 -1.05 -18.08 14.40
CA THR A 372 -2.50 -18.32 14.39
C THR A 372 -2.75 -19.82 14.51
N SER A 373 -3.72 -20.23 15.32
CA SER A 373 -4.16 -21.62 15.40
C SER A 373 -5.67 -21.71 15.21
N GLU A 374 -6.10 -22.74 14.48
CA GLU A 374 -7.48 -23.13 14.24
C GLU A 374 -7.70 -24.54 14.81
N ILE A 375 -8.85 -24.74 15.44
CA ILE A 375 -9.37 -26.06 15.78
C ILE A 375 -10.73 -26.20 15.09
N GLY A 376 -10.97 -27.36 14.49
CA GLY A 376 -12.25 -27.62 13.85
C GLY A 376 -12.64 -29.09 13.84
N THR A 377 -13.85 -29.35 13.38
CA THR A 377 -14.39 -30.68 13.22
C THR A 377 -15.28 -30.77 11.99
N ASP A 378 -15.13 -31.88 11.27
CA ASP A 378 -15.99 -32.27 10.15
C ASP A 378 -16.75 -33.53 10.60
N VAL A 379 -18.07 -33.44 10.78
CA VAL A 379 -18.93 -34.54 11.24
C VAL A 379 -19.89 -34.96 10.14
N PHE A 380 -19.64 -36.11 9.54
CA PHE A 380 -20.49 -36.68 8.50
C PHE A 380 -21.58 -37.55 9.13
N THR A 381 -22.84 -37.10 9.06
CA THR A 381 -23.93 -37.78 9.76
C THR A 381 -24.37 -39.08 9.09
N ASN A 382 -23.97 -39.30 7.84
CA ASN A 382 -24.23 -40.53 7.10
C ASN A 382 -23.31 -41.67 7.55
N ASP A 383 -22.05 -41.35 7.86
CA ASP A 383 -21.04 -42.28 8.35
C ASP A 383 -20.05 -41.55 9.25
N PHE A 384 -20.29 -41.69 10.56
CA PHE A 384 -19.47 -41.01 11.57
C PHE A 384 -18.02 -41.47 11.58
N SER A 385 -17.69 -42.66 11.04
CA SER A 385 -16.31 -43.15 10.98
C SER A 385 -15.40 -42.26 10.13
N ASN A 386 -15.99 -41.48 9.20
CA ASN A 386 -15.28 -40.52 8.38
C ASN A 386 -15.15 -39.12 9.04
N SER A 387 -15.70 -38.93 10.24
CA SER A 387 -15.66 -37.64 10.92
C SER A 387 -14.27 -37.37 11.50
N SER A 388 -13.81 -36.12 11.46
CA SER A 388 -12.48 -35.76 11.93
C SER A 388 -12.56 -34.55 12.86
N ILE A 389 -11.67 -34.52 13.86
CA ILE A 389 -11.30 -33.32 14.58
C ILE A 389 -9.91 -32.97 14.09
N TYR A 390 -9.65 -31.69 13.86
CA TYR A 390 -8.38 -31.24 13.35
C TYR A 390 -7.91 -29.97 14.07
N SER A 391 -6.61 -29.76 14.04
CA SER A 391 -5.97 -28.49 14.40
C SER A 391 -5.09 -28.05 13.24
N LYS A 392 -5.13 -26.77 12.90
CA LYS A 392 -4.20 -26.13 11.96
C LYS A 392 -3.47 -25.02 12.68
N THR A 393 -2.16 -24.91 12.51
CA THR A 393 -1.37 -23.84 13.11
C THR A 393 -0.47 -23.24 12.04
N SER A 394 -0.54 -21.92 11.84
CA SER A 394 0.32 -21.18 10.93
C SER A 394 1.24 -20.27 11.73
N THR A 395 2.55 -20.45 11.58
CA THR A 395 3.58 -19.67 12.27
C THR A 395 4.53 -19.02 11.29
N ARG A 396 4.98 -17.80 11.60
CA ARG A 396 6.09 -17.11 10.96
C ARG A 396 7.28 -17.07 11.90
N PHE A 397 8.47 -17.43 11.42
CA PHE A 397 9.70 -17.31 12.21
C PHE A 397 10.86 -16.80 11.37
N PHE A 398 11.84 -16.17 12.03
CA PHE A 398 13.05 -15.60 11.43
C PHE A 398 12.79 -14.73 10.18
N ASP A 399 11.79 -13.83 10.28
CA ASP A 399 11.41 -12.81 9.28
C ASP A 399 10.97 -13.30 7.88
N GLY A 400 11.17 -14.58 7.52
CA GLY A 400 10.88 -15.06 6.15
C GLY A 400 10.28 -16.46 6.04
N TYR A 401 10.29 -17.27 7.11
CA TYR A 401 9.78 -18.63 7.06
C TYR A 401 8.33 -18.69 7.51
N VAL A 402 7.47 -19.26 6.67
CA VAL A 402 6.09 -19.61 6.99
C VAL A 402 6.02 -21.11 7.18
N THR A 403 5.45 -21.55 8.29
CA THR A 403 5.17 -22.96 8.56
C THR A 403 3.69 -23.18 8.83
N ASN A 404 3.09 -24.14 8.14
CA ASN A 404 1.73 -24.59 8.39
C ASN A 404 1.78 -26.03 8.90
N LEU A 405 1.15 -26.28 10.05
CA LEU A 405 1.01 -27.60 10.65
C LEU A 405 -0.47 -27.96 10.73
N THR A 406 -0.87 -29.06 10.09
CA THR A 406 -2.22 -29.64 10.24
C THR A 406 -2.10 -30.98 10.97
N LEU A 407 -2.85 -31.13 12.05
CA LEU A 407 -2.98 -32.37 12.80
C LEU A 407 -4.44 -32.83 12.73
N ALA A 408 -4.72 -33.93 12.02
CA ALA A 408 -6.05 -34.50 11.90
C ALA A 408 -5.98 -36.02 12.12
N PRO A 409 -6.17 -36.51 13.38
CA PRO A 409 -5.89 -37.90 13.75
C PRO A 409 -6.69 -38.97 13.01
N ASN A 410 -7.81 -38.61 12.36
CA ASN A 410 -8.61 -39.53 11.55
C ASN A 410 -8.42 -39.32 10.04
N ALA A 411 -7.41 -38.56 9.63
CA ALA A 411 -7.21 -38.18 8.23
C ALA A 411 -5.73 -38.13 7.84
N PHE A 412 -4.97 -37.15 8.33
CA PHE A 412 -3.55 -36.97 8.03
C PHE A 412 -2.88 -35.96 8.97
N TYR A 413 -1.56 -36.00 8.98
CA TYR A 413 -0.68 -34.99 9.57
C TYR A 413 0.11 -34.34 8.44
N GLU A 414 0.12 -33.02 8.37
CA GLU A 414 0.72 -32.26 7.29
C GLU A 414 1.59 -31.14 7.86
N LEU A 415 2.81 -31.02 7.34
CA LEU A 415 3.74 -29.94 7.64
C LEU A 415 4.19 -29.31 6.33
N GLU A 416 3.93 -28.02 6.17
CA GLU A 416 4.42 -27.22 5.06
C GLU A 416 5.37 -26.16 5.60
N VAL A 417 6.53 -26.00 4.96
CA VAL A 417 7.49 -24.94 5.26
C VAL A 417 7.86 -24.24 3.96
N ASN A 418 7.69 -22.92 3.92
CA ASN A 418 8.06 -22.12 2.77
C ASN A 418 8.74 -20.81 3.18
N SER A 419 9.57 -20.28 2.29
CA SER A 419 10.25 -19.01 2.48
C SER A 419 10.58 -18.38 1.12
N ILE A 420 10.55 -17.05 1.08
CA ILE A 420 10.99 -16.24 -0.05
C ILE A 420 12.05 -15.26 0.45
N PHE A 421 13.22 -15.27 -0.19
CA PHE A 421 14.36 -14.43 0.18
C PHE A 421 14.42 -13.16 -0.67
N SER A 422 15.24 -12.19 -0.25
CA SER A 422 15.36 -10.89 -0.89
C SER A 422 15.93 -10.92 -2.31
N ASP A 423 16.69 -11.96 -2.64
CA ASP A 423 17.20 -12.23 -3.99
C ASP A 423 16.17 -12.95 -4.88
N LEU A 424 14.95 -13.17 -4.36
CA LEU A 424 13.86 -13.95 -4.95
C LEU A 424 14.10 -15.47 -4.94
N ALA A 425 15.19 -15.97 -4.35
CA ALA A 425 15.29 -17.39 -4.08
C ALA A 425 14.13 -17.80 -3.18
N SER A 426 13.56 -18.98 -3.42
CA SER A 426 12.45 -19.48 -2.61
C SER A 426 12.45 -20.99 -2.55
N PHE A 427 11.84 -21.51 -1.50
CA PHE A 427 11.54 -22.93 -1.40
C PHE A 427 10.16 -23.13 -0.81
N ASN A 428 9.56 -24.26 -1.14
CA ASN A 428 8.38 -24.80 -0.50
C ASN A 428 8.63 -26.30 -0.29
N LEU A 429 8.46 -26.77 0.93
CA LEU A 429 8.59 -28.17 1.30
C LEU A 429 7.32 -28.60 2.01
N GLY A 430 6.68 -29.66 1.52
CA GLY A 430 5.49 -30.28 2.12
C GLY A 430 5.77 -31.73 2.51
N SER A 431 5.22 -32.14 3.65
CA SER A 431 5.25 -33.52 4.12
C SER A 431 3.89 -33.87 4.68
N LYS A 432 3.27 -34.93 4.16
CA LYS A 432 1.95 -35.39 4.57
C LYS A 432 1.96 -36.89 4.87
N ILE A 433 1.56 -37.24 6.08
CA ILE A 433 1.45 -38.60 6.57
C ILE A 433 -0.04 -38.91 6.72
N TYR A 434 -0.53 -39.85 5.94
CA TYR A 434 -1.95 -40.19 5.92
C TYR A 434 -2.29 -41.28 6.92
N GLU A 435 -3.45 -41.14 7.56
CA GLU A 435 -4.08 -42.18 8.33
C GLU A 435 -4.98 -43.06 7.44
N THR A 436 -5.39 -44.21 7.96
CA THR A 436 -6.23 -45.15 7.21
C THR A 436 -7.68 -44.66 7.18
N ASN A 437 -7.97 -43.72 6.28
CA ASN A 437 -9.31 -43.19 6.06
C ASN A 437 -9.60 -43.05 4.55
N PRO A 438 -10.48 -43.88 3.97
CA PRO A 438 -10.72 -43.89 2.52
C PRO A 438 -11.34 -42.59 1.98
N LYS A 439 -11.92 -41.76 2.84
CA LYS A 439 -12.50 -40.46 2.44
C LYS A 439 -11.43 -39.39 2.27
N PHE A 440 -10.50 -39.29 3.22
CA PHE A 440 -9.41 -38.33 3.17
C PHE A 440 -8.19 -38.85 2.39
N ASN A 441 -8.11 -40.17 2.17
CA ASN A 441 -7.04 -40.86 1.47
C ASN A 441 -7.59 -41.95 0.54
N PRO A 442 -8.32 -41.59 -0.53
CA PRO A 442 -8.95 -42.56 -1.45
C PRO A 442 -7.93 -43.40 -2.24
N THR A 443 -6.70 -42.91 -2.38
CA THR A 443 -5.60 -43.57 -3.10
C THR A 443 -4.75 -44.45 -2.19
N ASN A 444 -5.04 -44.50 -0.89
CA ASN A 444 -4.33 -45.30 0.12
C ASN A 444 -2.81 -45.03 0.15
N ILE A 445 -2.43 -43.77 -0.03
CA ILE A 445 -1.05 -43.29 0.10
C ILE A 445 -0.66 -43.33 1.57
N LYS A 446 0.58 -43.68 1.91
CA LYS A 446 1.05 -43.64 3.31
C LYS A 446 1.70 -42.30 3.64
N ASN A 447 2.65 -41.90 2.80
CA ASN A 447 3.41 -40.66 2.96
C ASN A 447 3.51 -39.97 1.60
N GLU A 448 3.45 -38.66 1.62
CA GLU A 448 3.66 -37.78 0.48
C GLU A 448 4.66 -36.70 0.89
N PHE A 449 5.63 -36.46 0.01
CA PHE A 449 6.63 -35.42 0.19
C PHE A 449 6.71 -34.66 -1.11
N ASP A 450 6.56 -33.35 -1.03
CA ASP A 450 6.70 -32.45 -2.16
C ASP A 450 7.71 -31.34 -1.82
N GLY A 451 8.38 -30.87 -2.86
CA GLY A 451 9.44 -29.89 -2.71
C GLY A 451 9.62 -29.10 -3.99
N ASN A 452 9.60 -27.79 -3.85
CA ASN A 452 9.93 -26.85 -4.91
C ASN A 452 11.06 -25.93 -4.44
N LEU A 453 12.03 -25.70 -5.32
CA LEU A 453 13.17 -24.83 -5.08
C LEU A 453 13.36 -23.93 -6.30
N PHE A 454 13.40 -22.63 -6.07
CA PHE A 454 13.69 -21.63 -7.09
C PHE A 454 14.92 -20.83 -6.68
N ILE A 455 15.94 -20.83 -7.54
CA ILE A 455 17.17 -20.08 -7.34
C ILE A 455 17.40 -19.23 -8.59
N PRO A 456 17.23 -17.90 -8.50
CA PRO A 456 17.53 -17.02 -9.61
C PRO A 456 19.04 -16.93 -9.83
N PHE A 457 19.46 -16.92 -11.08
CA PHE A 457 20.85 -16.66 -11.46
C PHE A 457 20.89 -15.65 -12.61
N SER A 458 21.82 -14.71 -12.53
CA SER A 458 22.11 -13.78 -13.63
C SER A 458 23.36 -14.26 -14.37
N ILE A 459 23.25 -14.46 -15.68
CA ILE A 459 24.42 -14.63 -16.54
C ILE A 459 24.86 -13.23 -16.98
N SER A 460 26.12 -12.86 -16.74
CA SER A 460 26.63 -11.56 -17.19
C SER A 460 26.63 -11.48 -18.71
N GLU A 461 26.16 -10.35 -19.27
CA GLU A 461 26.09 -10.09 -20.72
C GLU A 461 27.45 -10.20 -21.43
N SER A 462 28.57 -10.22 -20.70
CA SER A 462 29.92 -10.37 -21.28
C SER A 462 30.20 -11.74 -21.91
N LEU A 463 29.30 -12.72 -21.80
CA LEU A 463 29.44 -14.05 -22.40
C LEU A 463 28.79 -14.19 -23.79
N PHE A 464 28.02 -13.19 -24.25
CA PHE A 464 27.35 -13.20 -25.55
C PHE A 464 27.67 -11.93 -26.36
N SER A 465 28.96 -11.63 -26.54
CA SER A 465 29.39 -10.86 -27.72
C SER A 465 29.69 -11.85 -28.85
N LEU A 466 28.66 -12.20 -29.62
CA LEU A 466 28.79 -12.91 -30.89
C LEU A 466 29.01 -11.92 -32.04
#